data_AF-A0A9N7NL20-F1
#
_entry.id   AF-A0A9N7NL20-F1
#
_cell.length_a   1.000
_cell.length_b   1.000
_cell.length_c   1.000
_cell.angle_alpha   90.00
_cell.angle_beta   90.00
_cell.angle_gamma   90.00
#
_symmetry.space_group_name_H-M   'P 1'
#
loop_
_entity.id
_entity.type
_entity.pdbx_description
1 polymer ?
#
loop_
_entity_poly.entity_id
_entity_poly.type
_entity_poly.pdbx_seq_one_letter_code
_entity_poly.pdbx_strand_id
1 'polypeptide(L)'
;MADVVLCLGTSLQITPACNLPLKCLKGGGKIVIVNLQKTPKDKKASLVIHGRVDKVITGVMNMLNMRIPPFVRIDLLQIIITQALSLDKKYVNWALRIASVHAKQAPLPFVKSVEVSFSESLNMKGAVLDDQPFQLKRRTIKSAKPFDILLKLNLSAGCTCSYTNINIPVDFEISTDCLIEDKDSIIQDLKERAMKEPYYGRTAVVEKWAVLVPKSEVSVHAIVTNVIEYETPSEFKAPPPSNGPLKRQHEGLLDAGISWMRTKARKRVTRHRRFA
;
A
#
# COMPACT_ATOMS: atom_id res chain seq x y z
N MET A 1 -30.43 -3.28 11.31
CA MET A 1 -29.46 -3.63 12.37
C MET A 1 -28.75 -4.91 11.95
N ALA A 2 -27.52 -5.18 12.37
CA ALA A 2 -26.79 -6.36 11.90
C ALA A 2 -27.22 -7.64 12.65
N ASP A 3 -27.40 -8.75 11.92
CA ASP A 3 -27.73 -10.07 12.49
C ASP A 3 -26.49 -10.79 13.05
N VAL A 4 -25.31 -10.44 12.54
CA VAL A 4 -24.01 -10.95 13.02
C VAL A 4 -23.00 -9.81 13.05
N VAL A 5 -22.22 -9.72 14.13
CA VAL A 5 -21.06 -8.83 14.25
C VAL A 5 -19.81 -9.64 14.54
N LEU A 6 -18.80 -9.49 13.68
CA LEU A 6 -17.50 -10.14 13.81
C LEU A 6 -16.45 -9.12 14.29
N CYS A 7 -15.84 -9.39 15.45
CA CYS A 7 -14.76 -8.57 16.01
C CYS A 7 -13.43 -9.28 15.80
N LEU A 8 -12.53 -8.70 15.00
CA LEU A 8 -11.22 -9.28 14.68
C LEU A 8 -10.09 -8.44 15.27
N GLY A 9 -9.22 -9.06 16.08
CA GLY A 9 -7.97 -8.45 16.54
C GLY A 9 -8.14 -7.19 17.40
N THR A 10 -9.28 -7.03 18.07
CA THR A 10 -9.59 -5.87 18.91
C THR A 10 -9.74 -6.27 20.37
N SER A 11 -9.20 -5.45 21.28
CA SER A 11 -9.32 -5.66 22.72
C SER A 11 -10.69 -5.25 23.28
N LEU A 12 -11.49 -4.50 22.51
CA LEU A 12 -12.80 -3.97 22.91
C LEU A 12 -12.79 -3.20 24.25
N GLN A 13 -11.76 -2.39 24.48
CA GLN A 13 -11.63 -1.58 25.71
C GLN A 13 -12.04 -0.11 25.49
N ILE A 14 -11.76 0.45 24.31
CA ILE A 14 -11.90 1.89 24.07
C ILE A 14 -13.34 2.28 23.74
N THR A 15 -13.88 3.21 24.52
CA THR A 15 -15.21 3.79 24.31
C THR A 15 -15.13 4.96 23.32
N PRO A 16 -16.09 5.15 22.40
CA PRO A 16 -17.34 4.40 22.25
C PRO A 16 -17.26 3.14 21.37
N ALA A 17 -16.13 2.90 20.69
CA ALA A 17 -15.99 1.83 19.69
C ALA A 17 -16.30 0.43 20.27
N CYS A 18 -15.91 0.16 21.51
CA CYS A 18 -16.15 -1.12 22.18
C CYS A 18 -17.63 -1.44 22.46
N ASN A 19 -18.52 -0.43 22.38
CA ASN A 19 -19.96 -0.61 22.56
C ASN A 19 -20.70 -0.81 21.24
N LEU A 20 -20.05 -0.57 20.09
CA LEU A 20 -20.65 -0.75 18.78
C LEU A 20 -21.11 -2.20 18.54
N PRO A 21 -20.31 -3.24 18.84
CA PRO A 21 -20.76 -4.63 18.68
C PRO A 21 -21.97 -4.97 19.54
N LEU A 22 -22.09 -4.37 20.72
CA LEU A 22 -23.20 -4.65 21.64
C LEU A 22 -24.55 -4.15 21.14
N LYS A 23 -24.57 -3.21 20.18
CA LYS A 23 -25.82 -2.71 19.61
C LYS A 23 -26.59 -3.81 18.87
N CYS A 24 -25.92 -4.79 18.26
CA CYS A 24 -26.58 -5.87 17.52
C CYS A 24 -27.40 -6.79 18.44
N LEU A 25 -26.98 -6.97 19.69
CA LEU A 25 -27.67 -7.82 20.67
C LEU A 25 -29.10 -7.34 20.95
N LYS A 26 -29.35 -6.02 20.87
CA LYS A 26 -30.68 -5.43 21.12
C LYS A 26 -31.76 -5.93 20.17
N GLY A 27 -31.39 -6.48 19.02
CA GLY A 27 -32.31 -7.00 18.00
C GLY A 27 -32.05 -8.46 17.70
N GLY A 28 -31.48 -9.20 18.66
CA GLY A 28 -31.28 -10.64 18.54
C GLY A 28 -30.06 -11.06 17.71
N GLY A 29 -29.24 -10.13 17.23
CA GLY A 29 -28.02 -10.44 16.49
C GLY A 29 -26.97 -11.13 17.36
N LYS A 30 -26.02 -11.84 16.72
CA LYS A 30 -24.94 -12.60 17.37
C LYS A 30 -23.62 -11.85 17.30
N ILE A 31 -22.79 -12.00 18.32
CA ILE A 31 -21.42 -11.44 18.34
C ILE A 31 -20.41 -12.60 18.30
N VAL A 32 -19.44 -12.51 17.40
CA VAL A 32 -18.28 -13.40 17.33
C VAL A 32 -17.01 -12.58 17.59
N ILE A 33 -16.16 -13.05 18.49
CA ILE A 33 -14.90 -12.38 18.85
C ILE A 33 -13.73 -13.29 18.50
N VAL A 34 -12.80 -12.81 17.68
CA VAL A 34 -11.53 -13.46 17.38
C VAL A 34 -10.40 -12.59 17.88
N ASN A 35 -9.74 -13.00 18.95
CA ASN A 35 -8.61 -12.27 19.50
C ASN A 35 -7.68 -13.19 20.30
N LEU A 36 -6.37 -12.94 20.23
CA LEU A 36 -5.38 -13.71 21.00
C LEU A 36 -5.58 -13.57 22.51
N GLN A 37 -6.04 -12.39 22.95
CA GLN A 37 -6.24 -12.07 24.36
C GLN A 37 -7.74 -12.02 24.70
N LYS A 38 -8.04 -12.23 25.98
CA LYS A 38 -9.38 -12.05 26.54
C LYS A 38 -9.86 -10.60 26.33
N THR A 39 -11.14 -10.42 26.00
CA THR A 39 -11.76 -9.09 25.88
C THR A 39 -12.78 -8.86 27.00
N PRO A 40 -13.08 -7.59 27.37
CA PRO A 40 -14.14 -7.29 28.35
C PRO A 40 -15.53 -7.74 27.90
N LYS A 41 -15.74 -8.02 26.62
CA LYS A 41 -17.04 -8.35 26.03
C LYS A 41 -17.22 -9.84 25.74
N ASP A 42 -16.24 -10.69 26.06
CA ASP A 42 -16.29 -12.14 25.81
C ASP A 42 -17.54 -12.81 26.37
N LYS A 43 -17.98 -12.40 27.57
CA LYS A 43 -19.19 -12.95 28.21
C LYS A 43 -20.49 -12.67 27.43
N LYS A 44 -20.48 -11.66 26.55
CA LYS A 44 -21.64 -11.27 25.73
C LYS A 44 -21.56 -11.83 24.31
N ALA A 45 -20.45 -12.47 23.94
CA ALA A 45 -20.27 -13.05 22.63
C ALA A 45 -20.93 -14.43 22.56
N SER A 46 -21.52 -14.73 21.40
CA SER A 46 -22.05 -16.05 21.07
C SER A 46 -20.94 -17.05 20.78
N LEU A 47 -19.79 -16.57 20.28
CA LEU A 47 -18.59 -17.36 20.02
C LEU A 47 -17.34 -16.52 20.29
N VAL A 48 -16.36 -17.11 20.98
CA VAL A 48 -15.04 -16.52 21.22
C VAL A 48 -13.98 -17.49 20.72
N ILE A 49 -13.08 -17.02 19.86
CA ILE A 49 -11.96 -17.78 19.31
C ILE A 49 -10.66 -17.11 19.73
N HIS A 50 -9.86 -17.81 20.54
CA HIS A 50 -8.53 -17.36 20.93
C HIS A 50 -7.47 -17.89 19.95
N GLY A 51 -7.24 -17.13 18.88
CA GLY A 51 -6.32 -17.52 17.82
C GLY A 51 -5.82 -16.33 17.02
N ARG A 52 -4.84 -16.59 16.15
CA ARG A 52 -4.39 -15.57 15.19
C ARG A 52 -5.48 -15.37 14.13
N VAL A 53 -5.80 -14.11 13.85
CA VAL A 53 -6.91 -13.73 12.96
C VAL A 53 -6.69 -14.27 11.55
N ASP A 54 -5.47 -14.20 11.04
CA ASP A 54 -5.07 -14.74 9.74
C ASP A 54 -5.49 -16.21 9.58
N LYS A 55 -5.10 -17.10 10.52
CA LYS A 55 -5.43 -18.53 10.48
C LYS A 55 -6.94 -18.78 10.56
N VAL A 56 -7.64 -18.03 11.40
CA VAL A 56 -9.10 -18.17 11.57
C VAL A 56 -9.81 -17.77 10.28
N ILE A 57 -9.46 -16.62 9.70
CA ILE A 57 -10.08 -16.16 8.45
C ILE A 57 -9.73 -17.08 7.28
N THR A 58 -8.50 -17.60 7.19
CA THR A 58 -8.15 -18.61 6.19
C THR A 58 -9.01 -19.86 6.31
N GLY A 59 -9.23 -20.36 7.54
CA GLY A 59 -10.15 -21.47 7.77
C GLY A 59 -11.59 -21.15 7.34
N VAL A 60 -12.09 -19.96 7.67
CA VAL A 60 -13.43 -19.51 7.26
C VAL A 60 -13.54 -19.43 5.74
N MET A 61 -12.56 -18.84 5.06
CA MET A 61 -12.53 -18.73 3.59
C MET A 61 -12.55 -20.12 2.94
N ASN A 62 -11.77 -21.07 3.47
CA ASN A 62 -11.79 -22.46 3.03
C ASN A 62 -13.16 -23.12 3.22
N MET A 63 -13.80 -22.94 4.38
CA MET A 63 -15.14 -23.48 4.66
C MET A 63 -16.23 -22.88 3.77
N LEU A 64 -16.05 -21.62 3.34
CA LEU A 64 -16.94 -20.93 2.41
C LEU A 64 -16.63 -21.26 0.93
N ASN A 65 -15.62 -22.09 0.66
CA ASN A 65 -15.07 -22.34 -0.68
C ASN A 65 -14.70 -21.05 -1.42
N MET A 66 -14.22 -20.05 -0.68
CA MET A 66 -13.77 -18.76 -1.21
C MET A 66 -12.25 -18.68 -1.21
N ARG A 67 -11.66 -18.18 -2.29
CA ARG A 67 -10.23 -17.86 -2.34
C ARG A 67 -9.99 -16.45 -1.80
N ILE A 68 -8.90 -16.28 -1.04
CA ILE A 68 -8.43 -14.95 -0.66
C ILE A 68 -7.80 -14.32 -1.91
N PRO A 69 -8.31 -13.18 -2.41
CA PRO A 69 -7.76 -12.55 -3.61
C PRO A 69 -6.34 -12.02 -3.35
N PRO A 70 -5.47 -11.99 -4.38
CA PRO A 70 -4.15 -11.41 -4.25
C PRO A 70 -4.23 -9.92 -3.93
N PHE A 71 -3.27 -9.43 -3.15
CA PHE A 71 -3.14 -8.00 -2.86
C PHE A 71 -2.25 -7.33 -3.90
N VAL A 72 -2.82 -6.39 -4.66
CA VAL A 72 -2.09 -5.56 -5.61
C VAL A 72 -1.76 -4.22 -4.96
N ARG A 73 -0.47 -3.99 -4.69
CA ARG A 73 0.02 -2.70 -4.19
C ARG A 73 0.22 -1.75 -5.36
N ILE A 74 -0.42 -0.58 -5.27
CA ILE A 74 -0.26 0.52 -6.20
C ILE A 74 0.34 1.70 -5.44
N ASP A 75 1.48 2.18 -5.89
CA ASP A 75 2.07 3.43 -5.41
C ASP A 75 1.86 4.53 -6.45
N LEU A 76 1.70 5.76 -5.98
CA LEU A 76 1.45 6.93 -6.83
C LEU A 76 2.65 7.88 -6.77
N LEU A 77 2.97 8.48 -7.91
CA LEU A 77 3.90 9.61 -8.00
C LEU A 77 3.37 10.68 -8.94
N GLN A 78 3.95 11.87 -8.83
CA GLN A 78 3.70 13.00 -9.72
C GLN A 78 4.92 13.26 -10.58
N ILE A 79 4.71 13.39 -11.88
CA ILE A 79 5.67 13.93 -12.82
C ILE A 79 5.24 15.36 -13.11
N ILE A 80 6.14 16.30 -12.87
CA ILE A 80 5.92 17.74 -13.02
C ILE A 80 6.93 18.27 -14.03
N ILE A 81 6.44 18.77 -15.16
CA ILE A 81 7.24 19.50 -16.14
C ILE A 81 6.91 20.97 -16.00
N THR A 82 7.89 21.79 -15.67
CA THR A 82 7.75 23.25 -15.58
C THR A 82 8.55 23.89 -16.69
N GLN A 83 7.97 24.86 -17.40
CA GLN A 83 8.64 25.54 -18.51
C GLN A 83 8.59 27.07 -18.33
N ALA A 84 9.67 27.72 -18.76
CA ALA A 84 9.81 29.16 -18.79
C ALA A 84 10.54 29.57 -20.07
N LEU A 85 9.96 30.52 -20.80
CA LEU A 85 10.56 31.06 -22.01
C LEU A 85 11.77 31.93 -21.64
N SER A 86 12.85 31.83 -22.41
CA SER A 86 14.01 32.71 -22.25
C SER A 86 13.67 34.16 -22.64
N LEU A 87 14.47 35.12 -22.17
CA LEU A 87 14.29 36.55 -22.46
C LEU A 87 14.30 36.83 -23.97
N ASP A 88 15.15 36.14 -24.73
CA ASP A 88 15.27 36.24 -26.19
C ASP A 88 14.19 35.45 -26.95
N LYS A 89 13.30 34.74 -26.24
CA LYS A 89 12.23 33.89 -26.79
C LYS A 89 12.69 32.76 -27.73
N LYS A 90 14.00 32.52 -27.85
CA LYS A 90 14.59 31.47 -28.69
C LYS A 90 14.62 30.12 -28.00
N TYR A 91 14.70 30.12 -26.66
CA TYR A 91 14.87 28.92 -25.86
C TYR A 91 13.75 28.74 -24.85
N VAL A 92 13.50 27.49 -24.49
CA VAL A 92 12.64 27.10 -23.38
C VAL A 92 13.53 26.50 -22.31
N ASN A 93 13.54 27.10 -21.12
CA ASN A 93 14.13 26.50 -19.93
C ASN A 93 13.05 25.64 -19.28
N TRP A 94 13.33 24.36 -19.08
CA TRP A 94 12.37 23.46 -18.47
C TRP A 94 12.99 22.61 -17.37
N ALA A 95 12.14 22.20 -16.43
CA ALA A 95 12.49 21.38 -15.30
C ALA A 95 11.52 20.22 -15.20
N LEU A 96 12.04 18.99 -15.27
CA LEU A 96 11.35 17.77 -14.90
C LEU A 96 11.57 17.54 -13.40
N ARG A 97 10.50 17.25 -12.66
CA ARG A 97 10.56 16.83 -11.26
C ARG A 97 9.65 15.62 -11.06
N ILE A 98 10.17 14.63 -10.35
CA ILE A 98 9.42 13.46 -9.91
C ILE A 98 9.21 13.58 -8.40
N ALA A 99 7.96 13.60 -7.96
CA ALA A 99 7.59 13.95 -6.59
C ALA A 99 6.48 13.05 -6.02
N SER A 100 6.33 13.03 -4.70
CA SER A 100 5.22 12.34 -4.04
C SER A 100 3.88 13.06 -4.27
N VAL A 101 2.80 12.28 -4.38
CA VAL A 101 1.43 12.81 -4.41
C VAL A 101 1.01 13.48 -3.11
N HIS A 102 1.65 13.14 -1.99
CA HIS A 102 1.26 13.66 -0.66
C HIS A 102 1.83 15.05 -0.40
N ALA A 103 3.08 15.31 -0.81
CA ALA A 103 3.71 16.62 -0.75
C ALA A 103 4.96 16.66 -1.64
N LYS A 104 5.29 17.84 -2.19
CA LYS A 104 6.48 18.02 -3.06
C LYS A 104 7.81 17.66 -2.39
N GLN A 105 7.91 17.83 -1.07
CA GLN A 105 9.11 17.52 -0.27
C GLN A 105 9.02 16.15 0.40
N ALA A 106 7.89 15.45 0.31
CA ALA A 106 7.79 14.12 0.86
C ALA A 106 8.63 13.15 0.01
N PRO A 107 9.34 12.22 0.67
CA PRO A 107 10.16 11.25 -0.04
C PRO A 107 9.28 10.29 -0.85
N LEU A 108 9.85 9.75 -1.92
CA LEU A 108 9.36 8.62 -2.69
C LEU A 108 10.10 7.36 -2.25
N PRO A 109 9.65 6.63 -1.21
CA PRO A 109 10.42 5.52 -0.63
C PRO A 109 10.53 4.30 -1.56
N PHE A 110 9.62 4.16 -2.52
CA PHE A 110 9.59 3.06 -3.47
C PHE A 110 10.45 3.30 -4.72
N VAL A 111 11.01 4.50 -4.90
CA VAL A 111 11.88 4.86 -6.03
C VAL A 111 13.31 5.05 -5.52
N LYS A 112 14.24 4.24 -6.03
CA LYS A 112 15.66 4.28 -5.68
C LYS A 112 16.42 5.31 -6.51
N SER A 113 16.27 5.28 -7.83
CA SER A 113 16.87 6.25 -8.74
C SER A 113 16.07 6.35 -10.03
N VAL A 114 16.33 7.41 -10.80
CA VAL A 114 15.63 7.67 -12.07
C VAL A 114 16.66 7.88 -13.17
N GLU A 115 16.66 7.00 -14.15
CA GLU A 115 17.39 7.19 -15.39
C GLU A 115 16.48 7.95 -16.38
N VAL A 116 16.98 9.07 -16.90
CA VAL A 116 16.29 9.92 -17.86
C VAL A 116 17.03 9.84 -19.19
N SER A 117 16.33 9.40 -20.23
CA SER A 117 16.80 9.43 -21.61
C SER A 117 15.80 10.17 -22.51
N PHE A 118 16.24 10.47 -23.73
CA PHE A 118 15.50 11.27 -24.70
C PHE A 118 15.44 10.52 -26.01
N SER A 119 14.36 10.72 -26.78
CA SER A 119 14.31 10.24 -28.16
C SER A 119 15.49 10.79 -28.98
N GLU A 120 15.99 10.00 -29.93
CA GLU A 120 17.19 10.30 -30.73
C GLU A 120 17.15 11.65 -31.46
N SER A 121 15.95 12.22 -31.65
CA SER A 121 15.70 13.50 -32.30
C SER A 121 16.41 14.71 -31.66
N LEU A 122 16.90 14.62 -30.42
CA LEU A 122 17.36 15.79 -29.67
C LEU A 122 18.85 15.86 -29.32
N ASN A 123 19.69 14.86 -29.61
CA ASN A 123 21.11 14.84 -29.21
C ASN A 123 21.35 15.25 -27.74
N MET A 124 20.35 15.05 -26.87
CA MET A 124 20.42 15.44 -25.46
C MET A 124 21.04 14.30 -24.66
N LYS A 125 22.03 14.64 -23.82
CA LYS A 125 22.61 13.67 -22.89
C LYS A 125 21.59 13.27 -21.82
N GLY A 126 21.41 11.97 -21.68
CA GLY A 126 20.66 11.39 -20.57
C GLY A 126 21.26 11.78 -19.21
N ALA A 127 20.51 11.50 -18.15
CA ALA A 127 20.93 11.77 -16.77
C ALA A 127 20.47 10.65 -15.85
N VAL A 128 21.22 10.41 -14.79
CA VAL A 128 20.81 9.53 -13.69
C VAL A 128 20.59 10.41 -12.46
N LEU A 129 19.43 10.26 -11.83
CA LEU A 129 19.03 10.97 -10.62
C LEU A 129 19.01 9.98 -9.46
N ASP A 130 20.09 9.94 -8.69
CA ASP A 130 20.26 8.97 -7.59
C ASP A 130 19.73 9.50 -6.25
N ASP A 131 19.59 10.82 -6.13
CA ASP A 131 19.17 11.47 -4.88
C ASP A 131 17.87 12.27 -5.04
N GLN A 132 17.08 12.28 -3.96
CA GLN A 132 15.88 13.09 -3.87
C GLN A 132 16.22 14.52 -3.40
N PRO A 133 15.61 15.56 -3.99
CA PRO A 133 14.53 15.51 -4.97
C PRO A 133 15.02 15.14 -6.37
N PHE A 134 14.33 14.19 -7.01
CA PHE A 134 14.61 13.80 -8.39
C PHE A 134 14.20 14.95 -9.33
N GLN A 135 15.17 15.75 -9.74
CA GLN A 135 14.96 16.91 -10.58
C GLN A 135 16.00 17.02 -11.69
N LEU A 136 15.54 17.28 -12.90
CA LEU A 136 16.36 17.53 -14.08
C LEU A 136 16.02 18.89 -14.68
N LYS A 137 17.02 19.75 -14.85
CA LYS A 137 16.86 21.03 -15.57
C LYS A 137 17.56 20.96 -16.91
N ARG A 138 16.92 21.49 -17.94
CA ARG A 138 17.40 21.51 -19.32
C ARG A 138 16.96 22.78 -20.03
N ARG A 139 17.63 23.05 -21.14
CA ARG A 139 17.31 24.12 -22.07
C ARG A 139 17.21 23.54 -23.47
N THR A 140 16.15 23.86 -24.18
CA THR A 140 15.91 23.45 -25.57
C THR A 140 15.56 24.66 -26.41
N ILE A 141 15.74 24.55 -27.72
CA ILE A 141 15.27 25.56 -28.67
C ILE A 141 13.74 25.50 -28.70
N LYS A 142 13.07 26.65 -28.77
CA LYS A 142 11.59 26.72 -28.78
C LYS A 142 10.98 25.97 -29.96
N SER A 143 11.59 26.08 -31.14
CA SER A 143 11.18 25.38 -32.37
C SER A 143 11.72 23.95 -32.46
N ALA A 144 12.09 23.33 -31.33
CA ALA A 144 12.46 21.93 -31.32
C ALA A 144 11.23 21.09 -31.67
N LYS A 145 11.45 20.04 -32.47
CA LYS A 145 10.39 19.06 -32.77
C LYS A 145 9.89 18.43 -31.47
N PRO A 146 8.61 18.01 -31.40
CA PRO A 146 8.11 17.20 -30.30
C PRO A 146 9.01 15.99 -30.05
N PHE A 147 9.15 15.64 -28.79
CA PHE A 147 10.08 14.59 -28.36
C PHE A 147 9.58 13.88 -27.12
N ASP A 148 10.17 12.72 -26.88
CA ASP A 148 9.81 11.87 -25.76
C ASP A 148 10.90 11.89 -24.70
N ILE A 149 10.49 12.07 -23.44
CA ILE A 149 11.33 11.83 -22.27
C ILE A 149 11.00 10.42 -21.77
N LEU A 150 11.99 9.55 -21.82
CA LEU A 150 11.87 8.19 -21.31
C LEU A 150 12.46 8.15 -19.89
N LEU A 151 11.61 7.82 -18.92
CA LEU A 151 12.00 7.64 -17.53
C LEU A 151 12.06 6.16 -17.21
N LYS A 152 13.22 5.67 -16.83
CA LYS A 152 13.37 4.36 -16.19
C LYS A 152 13.52 4.57 -14.69
N LEU A 153 12.46 4.25 -13.96
CA LEU A 153 12.40 4.33 -12.50
C LEU A 153 12.95 3.04 -11.93
N ASN A 154 14.13 3.09 -11.32
CA ASN A 154 14.68 1.98 -10.56
C ASN A 154 13.97 1.92 -9.21
N LEU A 155 13.32 0.79 -8.91
CA LEU A 155 12.48 0.63 -7.74
C LEU A 155 13.27 0.08 -6.55
N SER A 156 12.80 0.40 -5.34
CA SER A 156 13.40 -0.07 -4.09
C SER A 156 13.18 -1.58 -3.90
N ALA A 157 14.05 -2.24 -3.12
CA ALA A 157 14.02 -3.69 -2.88
C ALA A 157 12.71 -4.28 -2.32
N GLY A 158 11.81 -3.43 -1.82
CA GLY A 158 10.48 -3.83 -1.37
C GLY A 158 9.45 -4.02 -2.51
N CYS A 159 9.80 -3.72 -3.76
CA CYS A 159 8.94 -3.90 -4.94
C CYS A 159 9.21 -5.26 -5.60
N THR A 160 8.22 -5.86 -6.26
CA THR A 160 8.40 -7.12 -7.01
C THR A 160 9.14 -6.92 -8.33
N CYS A 161 9.10 -5.70 -8.89
CA CYS A 161 9.89 -5.30 -10.06
C CYS A 161 11.12 -4.48 -9.67
N SER A 162 12.20 -4.64 -10.43
CA SER A 162 13.44 -3.87 -10.25
C SER A 162 13.37 -2.48 -10.88
N TYR A 163 12.58 -2.31 -11.96
CA TYR A 163 12.36 -1.02 -12.60
C TYR A 163 11.00 -0.97 -13.31
N THR A 164 10.57 0.25 -13.66
CA THR A 164 9.45 0.51 -14.58
C THR A 164 9.81 1.66 -15.52
N ASN A 165 9.18 1.70 -16.69
CA ASN A 165 9.38 2.74 -17.69
C ASN A 165 8.13 3.63 -17.82
N ILE A 166 8.35 4.93 -17.90
CA ILE A 166 7.31 5.92 -18.19
C ILE A 166 7.78 6.75 -19.37
N ASN A 167 6.95 6.80 -20.43
CA ASN A 167 7.18 7.71 -21.56
C ASN A 167 6.39 9.00 -21.34
N ILE A 168 7.04 10.15 -21.52
CA ILE A 168 6.40 11.46 -21.41
C ILE A 168 6.59 12.20 -22.73
N PRO A 169 5.51 12.38 -23.53
CA PRO A 169 5.57 13.21 -24.71
C PRO A 169 5.68 14.68 -24.29
N VAL A 170 6.62 15.40 -24.88
CA VAL A 170 6.85 16.83 -24.65
C VAL A 170 6.66 17.58 -25.96
N ASP A 171 5.68 18.47 -25.93
CA ASP A 171 5.43 19.46 -26.96
C ASP A 171 5.25 20.82 -26.28
N PHE A 172 6.10 21.79 -26.63
CA PHE A 172 6.06 23.13 -26.03
C PHE A 172 5.09 24.07 -26.74
N GLU A 173 4.60 23.71 -27.93
CA GLU A 173 3.70 24.51 -28.75
C GLU A 173 2.23 24.21 -28.44
N ILE A 174 1.91 22.98 -28.07
CA ILE A 174 0.53 22.54 -27.81
C ILE A 174 0.13 22.84 -26.35
N SER A 175 -1.10 23.35 -26.17
CA SER A 175 -1.74 23.46 -24.85
C SER A 175 -2.19 22.07 -24.42
N THR A 176 -1.77 21.62 -23.24
CA THR A 176 -2.13 20.28 -22.78
C THR A 176 -3.61 20.16 -22.44
N ASP A 177 -4.22 19.10 -22.95
CA ASP A 177 -5.55 18.66 -22.52
C ASP A 177 -5.51 18.24 -21.04
N CYS A 178 -6.49 18.71 -20.27
CA CYS A 178 -6.73 18.22 -18.91
C CYS A 178 -7.47 16.89 -19.01
N LEU A 179 -6.87 15.83 -18.48
CA LEU A 179 -7.56 14.55 -18.33
C LEU A 179 -8.17 14.49 -16.93
N ILE A 180 -9.50 14.49 -16.90
CA ILE A 180 -10.28 14.20 -15.70
C ILE A 180 -11.02 12.90 -15.98
N GLU A 181 -10.33 11.79 -15.77
CA GLU A 181 -10.93 10.47 -15.81
C GLU A 181 -11.35 10.02 -14.41
N ASP A 182 -12.21 9.01 -14.34
CA ASP A 182 -12.58 8.36 -13.09
C ASP A 182 -11.38 7.57 -12.54
N LYS A 183 -10.73 8.14 -11.52
CA LYS A 183 -9.53 7.60 -10.88
C LYS A 183 -9.72 6.17 -10.40
N ASP A 184 -10.91 5.89 -9.85
CA ASP A 184 -11.21 4.58 -9.26
C ASP A 184 -11.31 3.50 -10.34
N SER A 185 -11.91 3.83 -11.49
CA SER A 185 -11.98 2.94 -12.66
C SER A 185 -10.60 2.60 -13.22
N ILE A 186 -9.70 3.59 -13.35
CA ILE A 186 -8.32 3.36 -13.86
C ILE A 186 -7.54 2.47 -12.90
N ILE A 187 -7.63 2.76 -11.60
CA ILE A 187 -6.94 1.97 -10.57
C ILE A 187 -7.48 0.54 -10.56
N GLN A 188 -8.79 0.35 -10.72
CA GLN A 188 -9.41 -0.96 -10.77
C GLN A 188 -8.99 -1.75 -12.01
N ASP A 189 -9.02 -1.15 -13.20
CA ASP A 189 -8.50 -1.77 -14.42
C ASP A 189 -7.02 -2.15 -14.28
N LEU A 190 -6.20 -1.28 -13.70
CA LEU A 190 -4.78 -1.54 -13.46
C LEU A 190 -4.58 -2.75 -12.54
N LYS A 191 -5.40 -2.90 -11.48
CA LYS A 191 -5.39 -4.08 -10.60
C LYS A 191 -5.77 -5.35 -11.35
N GLU A 192 -6.85 -5.31 -12.13
CA GLU A 192 -7.32 -6.47 -12.90
C GLU A 192 -6.28 -6.93 -13.93
N ARG A 193 -5.66 -5.97 -14.61
CA ARG A 193 -4.56 -6.21 -15.55
C ARG A 193 -3.35 -6.84 -14.87
N ALA A 194 -2.98 -6.36 -13.68
CA ALA A 194 -1.88 -6.92 -12.91
C ALA A 194 -2.13 -8.36 -12.43
N MET A 195 -3.39 -8.74 -12.20
CA MET A 195 -3.77 -10.10 -11.81
C MET A 195 -3.78 -11.09 -12.99
N LYS A 196 -4.07 -10.63 -14.22
CA LYS A 196 -4.18 -11.49 -15.41
C LYS A 196 -2.83 -11.81 -16.04
N GLU A 197 -1.95 -10.81 -16.10
CA GLU A 197 -0.63 -10.93 -16.72
C GLU A 197 0.39 -10.33 -15.75
N PRO A 198 1.28 -11.15 -15.15
CA PRO A 198 2.27 -10.70 -14.17
C PRO A 198 3.43 -9.93 -14.83
N TYR A 199 3.12 -8.98 -15.70
CA TYR A 199 4.07 -7.96 -16.13
C TYR A 199 4.12 -6.88 -15.05
N TYR A 200 5.07 -7.06 -14.14
CA TYR A 200 5.35 -6.14 -13.06
C TYR A 200 5.82 -4.77 -13.59
N GLY A 201 5.46 -3.69 -12.89
CA GLY A 201 5.80 -2.33 -13.30
C GLY A 201 4.84 -1.70 -14.30
N ARG A 202 3.61 -2.22 -14.46
CA ARG A 202 2.56 -1.52 -15.22
C ARG A 202 2.28 -0.15 -14.61
N THR A 203 2.13 0.81 -15.51
CA THR A 203 1.83 2.19 -15.15
C THR A 203 0.55 2.65 -15.84
N ALA A 204 -0.15 3.59 -15.21
CA ALA A 204 -1.28 4.28 -15.79
C ALA A 204 -1.28 5.74 -15.33
N VAL A 205 -1.59 6.66 -16.24
CA VAL A 205 -1.84 8.06 -15.87
C VAL A 205 -3.24 8.15 -15.27
N VAL A 206 -3.34 8.59 -14.03
CA VAL A 206 -4.62 8.68 -13.31
C VAL A 206 -5.19 10.10 -13.39
N GLU A 207 -4.31 11.10 -13.42
CA GLU A 207 -4.70 12.51 -13.49
C GLU A 207 -3.69 13.27 -14.32
N LYS A 208 -4.16 14.27 -15.07
CA LYS A 208 -3.29 15.18 -15.80
C LYS A 208 -3.90 16.57 -15.83
N TRP A 209 -3.13 17.57 -15.43
CA TRP A 209 -3.58 18.97 -15.46
C TRP A 209 -2.44 19.93 -15.74
N ALA A 210 -2.81 21.11 -16.24
CA ALA A 210 -1.89 22.22 -16.45
C ALA A 210 -2.06 23.28 -15.35
N VAL A 211 -0.95 23.93 -14.99
CA VAL A 211 -0.89 25.11 -14.12
C VAL A 211 -0.33 26.24 -14.96
N LEU A 212 -0.99 27.41 -14.93
CA LEU A 212 -0.60 28.54 -15.77
C LEU A 212 0.62 29.31 -15.24
N VAL A 213 0.76 29.40 -13.92
CA VAL A 213 1.79 30.21 -13.27
C VAL A 213 2.46 29.43 -12.12
N PRO A 214 3.74 29.02 -12.26
CA PRO A 214 4.49 28.96 -13.52
C PRO A 214 3.82 27.99 -14.52
N LYS A 215 4.10 28.13 -15.82
CA LYS A 215 3.57 27.22 -16.84
C LYS A 215 4.11 25.81 -16.57
N SER A 216 3.26 24.95 -16.04
CA SER A 216 3.62 23.60 -15.63
C SER A 216 2.56 22.60 -16.06
N GLU A 217 2.99 21.40 -16.39
CA GLU A 217 2.15 20.23 -16.61
C GLU A 217 2.43 19.24 -15.49
N VAL A 218 1.37 18.73 -14.88
CA VAL A 218 1.46 17.73 -13.82
C VAL A 218 0.66 16.50 -14.24
N SER A 219 1.29 15.33 -14.12
CA SER A 219 0.63 14.04 -14.32
C SER A 219 0.86 13.15 -13.11
N VAL A 220 -0.21 12.52 -12.62
CA VAL A 220 -0.16 11.51 -11.56
C VAL A 220 -0.11 10.14 -12.22
N HIS A 221 0.89 9.34 -11.87
CA HIS A 221 1.08 8.00 -12.38
C HIS A 221 0.86 7.00 -11.26
N ALA A 222 -0.01 6.02 -11.51
CA ALA A 222 -0.16 4.82 -10.70
C ALA A 222 0.78 3.74 -11.21
N ILE A 223 1.49 3.10 -10.28
CA ILE A 223 2.47 2.06 -10.57
C ILE A 223 2.15 0.83 -9.73
N VAL A 224 2.01 -0.32 -10.38
CA VAL A 224 1.91 -1.60 -9.67
C VAL A 224 3.29 -2.02 -9.19
N THR A 225 3.53 -1.89 -7.89
CA THR A 225 4.83 -2.17 -7.27
C THR A 225 4.93 -3.58 -6.70
N ASN A 226 3.81 -4.16 -6.26
CA ASN A 226 3.77 -5.53 -5.76
C ASN A 226 2.44 -6.22 -6.11
N VAL A 227 2.52 -7.52 -6.37
CA VAL A 227 1.38 -8.43 -6.32
C VAL A 227 1.73 -9.50 -5.29
N ILE A 228 0.95 -9.59 -4.23
CA ILE A 228 1.17 -10.53 -3.12
C ILE A 228 0.05 -11.56 -3.16
N GLU A 229 0.42 -12.80 -3.46
CA GLU A 229 -0.50 -13.94 -3.40
C GLU A 229 -0.58 -14.47 -1.98
N TYR A 230 -1.78 -14.94 -1.60
CA TYR A 230 -1.97 -15.64 -0.34
C TYR A 230 -1.83 -17.14 -0.58
N GLU A 231 -0.74 -17.73 -0.13
CA GLU A 231 -0.56 -19.18 -0.18
C GLU A 231 -1.54 -19.85 0.79
N THR A 232 -2.49 -20.60 0.26
CA THR A 232 -3.32 -21.51 1.07
C THR A 232 -2.41 -22.60 1.63
N PRO A 233 -2.31 -22.77 2.96
CA PRO A 233 -1.62 -23.91 3.53
C PRO A 233 -2.24 -25.20 2.99
N SER A 234 -1.41 -26.11 2.49
CA SER A 234 -1.84 -27.43 2.03
C SER A 234 -2.64 -28.14 3.12
N GLU A 235 -3.85 -28.57 2.76
CA GLU A 235 -4.78 -29.43 3.51
C GLU A 235 -5.06 -29.07 4.98
N PHE A 236 -5.96 -28.10 5.21
CA PHE A 236 -6.82 -28.18 6.38
C PHE A 236 -7.89 -29.26 6.13
N LYS A 237 -7.67 -30.50 6.60
CA LYS A 237 -8.75 -31.48 6.75
C LYS A 237 -9.68 -30.99 7.86
N ALA A 238 -10.73 -30.26 7.48
CA ALA A 238 -11.79 -29.90 8.42
C ALA A 238 -12.45 -31.20 8.92
N PRO A 239 -12.58 -31.43 10.24
CA PRO A 239 -13.42 -32.50 10.74
C PRO A 239 -14.87 -32.25 10.29
N PRO A 240 -15.66 -33.31 10.01
CA PRO A 240 -16.99 -33.17 9.45
C PRO A 240 -17.90 -32.31 10.36
N PRO A 241 -18.85 -31.55 9.78
CA PRO A 241 -19.70 -30.65 10.54
C PRO A 241 -20.61 -31.46 11.47
N SER A 242 -20.26 -31.49 12.75
CA SER A 242 -21.13 -31.99 13.82
C SER A 242 -22.18 -30.92 14.14
N ASN A 243 -23.37 -31.08 13.55
CA ASN A 243 -24.57 -30.34 13.97
C ASN A 243 -25.13 -30.99 15.24
N GLY A 244 -24.50 -30.72 16.38
CA GLY A 244 -25.00 -31.13 17.70
C GLY A 244 -24.65 -30.08 18.76
N PRO A 245 -25.48 -29.87 19.79
CA PRO A 245 -25.19 -28.89 20.83
C PRO A 245 -23.97 -29.36 21.63
N LEU A 246 -22.89 -28.58 21.60
CA LEU A 246 -21.66 -28.81 22.36
C LEU A 246 -21.96 -28.77 23.87
N LYS A 247 -22.17 -29.93 24.48
CA LYS A 247 -22.04 -30.11 25.94
C LYS A 247 -20.57 -29.94 26.30
N ARG A 248 -20.29 -29.10 27.30
CA ARG A 248 -18.96 -28.92 27.90
C ARG A 248 -18.48 -30.27 28.43
N GLN A 249 -17.44 -30.83 27.85
CA GLN A 249 -16.66 -31.89 28.49
C GLN A 249 -15.58 -31.24 29.35
N HIS A 250 -15.53 -31.70 30.59
CA HIS A 250 -14.57 -31.33 31.62
C HIS A 250 -13.77 -32.60 31.92
N GLU A 251 -12.51 -32.65 31.52
CA GLU A 251 -11.46 -33.63 31.86
C GLU A 251 -10.25 -33.23 31.01
N GLY A 252 -8.99 -33.29 31.42
CA GLY A 252 -8.32 -33.86 32.58
C GLY A 252 -6.83 -33.76 32.23
N LEU A 253 -6.03 -33.44 33.23
CA LEU A 253 -4.59 -33.21 33.19
C LEU A 253 -3.81 -34.34 32.47
N LEU A 254 -2.95 -34.01 31.49
CA LEU A 254 -1.65 -34.66 31.30
C LEU A 254 -0.65 -33.65 30.68
N ASP A 255 0.37 -33.37 31.47
CA ASP A 255 1.54 -32.54 31.19
C ASP A 255 2.65 -33.41 30.57
N ALA A 256 3.32 -32.90 29.53
CA ALA A 256 4.71 -33.26 29.22
C ALA A 256 5.30 -32.31 28.14
N GLY A 257 5.99 -31.28 28.62
CA GLY A 257 7.33 -30.94 28.13
C GLY A 257 7.46 -30.09 26.88
N ILE A 258 7.77 -28.80 27.07
CA ILE A 258 9.00 -28.14 26.58
C ILE A 258 9.21 -26.90 27.46
N SER A 259 10.23 -26.98 28.32
CA SER A 259 10.68 -25.94 29.23
C SER A 259 11.44 -24.86 28.46
N TRP A 260 10.98 -23.61 28.51
CA TRP A 260 11.82 -22.44 28.20
C TRP A 260 12.23 -21.77 29.52
N MET A 261 13.46 -22.03 29.94
CA MET A 261 14.11 -21.33 31.05
C MET A 261 14.13 -19.81 30.78
N ARG A 262 13.38 -19.05 31.58
CA ARG A 262 13.59 -17.60 31.74
C ARG A 262 14.67 -17.37 32.80
N THR A 263 15.84 -16.93 32.38
CA THR A 263 16.89 -16.43 33.28
C THR A 263 16.44 -15.11 33.90
N LYS A 264 16.08 -15.13 35.20
CA LYS A 264 15.88 -13.91 36.00
C LYS A 264 17.24 -13.30 36.35
N ALA A 265 17.68 -12.29 35.60
CA ALA A 265 18.77 -11.43 36.03
C ALA A 265 18.28 -10.50 37.17
N ARG A 266 18.68 -10.81 38.41
CA ARG A 266 18.59 -9.92 39.57
C ARG A 266 19.57 -8.75 39.37
N LYS A 267 19.08 -7.55 39.03
CA LYS A 267 19.85 -6.31 39.27
C LYS A 267 19.70 -5.92 40.74
N ARG A 268 20.76 -6.10 41.53
CA ARG A 268 20.94 -5.44 42.83
C ARG A 268 21.07 -3.94 42.58
N VAL A 269 20.11 -3.15 43.08
CA VAL A 269 20.29 -1.70 43.24
C VAL A 269 20.74 -1.47 44.68
N THR A 270 22.02 -1.16 44.84
CA THR A 270 22.61 -0.70 46.09
C THR A 270 22.08 0.70 46.42
N ARG A 271 21.39 0.82 47.55
CA ARG A 271 21.07 2.11 48.19
C ARG A 271 22.37 2.68 48.77
N HIS A 272 22.84 3.82 48.24
CA HIS A 272 23.68 4.73 49.01
C HIS A 272 22.85 5.93 49.46
N ARG A 273 22.65 6.00 50.78
CA ARG A 273 22.31 7.22 51.51
C ARG A 273 23.45 8.22 51.33
N ARG A 274 23.14 9.45 50.95
CA ARG A 274 23.90 10.62 51.41
C ARG A 274 22.91 11.53 52.14
N PHE A 275 23.27 11.82 53.39
CA PHE A 275 22.69 12.85 54.24
C PHE A 275 23.32 14.21 53.89
N ALA A 276 22.66 15.26 54.39
CA ALA A 276 22.92 16.70 54.30
C ALA A 276 22.26 17.36 53.08
#